data_AF-A0A0Q8K7R6-F1
#
_entry.id   AF-A0A0Q8K7R6-F1
#
_cell.length_a   1.000
_cell.length_b   1.000
_cell.length_c   1.000
_cell.angle_alpha   90.00
_cell.angle_beta   90.00
_cell.angle_gamma   90.00
#
_symmetry.space_group_name_H-M   'P 1'
#
loop_
_entity.id
_entity.type
_entity.pdbx_description
1 polymer ?
#
loop_
_entity_poly.entity_id
_entity_poly.type
_entity_poly.pdbx_seq_one_letter_code
_entity_poly.pdbx_strand_id
1 'polypeptide(L)'
;MTREPFTLLGTAFHTPERGRLEVLEDHLFSIDAQGRIAEILAPGHPDHAARVSDASLSGTLVRLADGQFLLPGLVDLHIHAPQWPQMGKALDVPLEVWLQKYTFPLEARYADVDYAREIYADLVDNLLANGTTTALYFATVHVEASLALAGICLEKGQRALVGKVAMDDAQQCPPFYRDADAASAVSDTRRFIVAVQSLDSGERPLVQPVITPRFIPSCTDAALRGLGELATEFGCHVQTHCSESDWAKQFVEERFGQTDAASLDGFGLLTRHTILAHSNFIDGQDMDLIREKGAGVAHCPLSNVYFANAAFPLRVALDRQMHVGLGTDVSGGYSPSLFDGCRHALSASRTLHSGVHAGLPPEQRGAPGEPITHQEAFWLATAGGAEALDLPTGSFRVGHEFDALLIDTKASTSNIRINAADDTLDDVFQKIVLNAARANIARVWVSGRMVAGQ
;
A
#
# COMPACT_ATOMS: atom_id res chain seq x y z
N MET A 1 7.96 -19.59 12.46
CA MET A 1 7.34 -19.96 13.75
C MET A 1 5.98 -20.58 13.45
N THR A 2 5.68 -21.77 13.98
CA THR A 2 4.35 -22.40 13.85
C THR A 2 3.35 -21.65 14.73
N ARG A 3 2.22 -21.25 14.15
CA ARG A 3 1.15 -20.52 14.83
C ARG A 3 0.10 -21.51 15.33
N GLU A 4 -0.61 -21.17 16.40
CA GLU A 4 -1.74 -22.00 16.83
C GLU A 4 -2.87 -21.87 15.78
N PRO A 5 -3.33 -22.98 15.17
CA PRO A 5 -4.43 -22.94 14.24
C PRO A 5 -5.71 -22.53 14.98
N PHE A 6 -6.57 -21.78 14.30
CA PHE A 6 -7.82 -21.31 14.87
C PHE A 6 -8.91 -21.24 13.81
N THR A 7 -10.15 -21.11 14.27
CA THR A 7 -11.31 -21.06 13.39
C THR A 7 -12.13 -19.82 13.72
N LEU A 8 -12.51 -19.05 12.71
CA LEU A 8 -13.40 -17.91 12.85
C LEU A 8 -14.79 -18.26 12.33
N LEU A 9 -15.84 -17.81 13.01
CA LEU A 9 -17.22 -17.93 12.56
C LEU A 9 -17.93 -16.58 12.60
N GLY A 10 -18.38 -16.10 11.45
CA GLY A 10 -19.19 -14.89 11.32
C GLY A 10 -19.22 -14.36 9.88
N THR A 11 -19.64 -13.11 9.74
CA THR A 11 -19.82 -12.47 8.43
C THR A 11 -18.54 -11.76 7.97
N ALA A 12 -18.15 -11.99 6.73
CA ALA A 12 -17.02 -11.31 6.09
C ALA A 12 -17.42 -10.54 4.84
N PHE A 13 -16.78 -9.39 4.63
CA PHE A 13 -16.85 -8.62 3.39
C PHE A 13 -15.49 -8.66 2.71
N HIS A 14 -15.46 -9.01 1.43
CA HIS A 14 -14.25 -8.83 0.63
C HIS A 14 -14.56 -8.47 -0.82
N THR A 15 -13.57 -7.93 -1.51
CA THR A 15 -13.66 -7.64 -2.95
C THR A 15 -12.55 -8.40 -3.65
N PRO A 16 -12.75 -9.70 -3.97
CA PRO A 16 -11.69 -10.56 -4.48
C PRO A 16 -11.36 -10.25 -5.95
N GLU A 17 -12.27 -9.58 -6.66
CA GLU A 17 -12.13 -9.14 -8.04
C GLU A 17 -12.62 -7.68 -8.14
N ARG A 18 -12.08 -6.92 -9.10
CA ARG A 18 -12.49 -5.52 -9.33
C ARG A 18 -14.00 -5.40 -9.48
N GLY A 19 -14.61 -4.55 -8.65
CA GLY A 19 -16.04 -4.22 -8.72
C GLY A 19 -16.99 -5.28 -8.16
N ARG A 20 -16.48 -6.42 -7.66
CA ARG A 20 -17.27 -7.50 -7.11
C ARG A 20 -17.12 -7.56 -5.60
N LEU A 21 -18.19 -7.25 -4.87
CA LEU A 21 -18.31 -7.56 -3.44
C LEU A 21 -18.82 -9.00 -3.29
N GLU A 22 -18.16 -9.79 -2.46
CA GLU A 22 -18.77 -11.00 -1.91
C GLU A 22 -19.00 -10.82 -0.42
N VAL A 23 -20.18 -11.24 0.02
CA VAL A 23 -20.60 -11.23 1.41
C VAL A 23 -20.69 -12.68 1.87
N LEU A 24 -19.80 -13.07 2.76
CA LEU A 24 -19.70 -14.44 3.30
C LEU A 24 -20.44 -14.48 4.64
N GLU A 25 -21.77 -14.57 4.59
CA GLU A 25 -22.64 -14.54 5.77
C GLU A 25 -22.50 -15.81 6.62
N ASP A 26 -22.19 -15.65 7.91
CA ASP A 26 -22.04 -16.75 8.88
C ASP A 26 -21.08 -17.87 8.42
N HIS A 27 -20.05 -17.54 7.66
CA HIS A 27 -19.08 -18.53 7.19
C HIS A 27 -18.08 -18.91 8.26
N LEU A 28 -17.58 -20.15 8.16
CA LEU A 28 -16.47 -20.67 8.94
C LEU A 28 -15.16 -20.51 8.16
N PHE A 29 -14.14 -19.94 8.79
CA PHE A 29 -12.80 -19.78 8.23
C PHE A 29 -11.80 -20.54 9.08
N SER A 30 -11.19 -21.59 8.55
CA SER A 30 -10.17 -22.39 9.26
C SER A 30 -8.78 -21.92 8.86
N ILE A 31 -7.98 -21.48 9.84
CA ILE A 31 -6.62 -20.98 9.62
C ILE A 31 -5.62 -22.02 10.12
N ASP A 32 -4.70 -22.43 9.25
CA ASP A 32 -3.69 -23.44 9.58
C ASP A 32 -2.50 -22.87 10.39
N ALA A 33 -1.60 -23.77 10.80
CA ALA A 33 -0.42 -23.42 11.58
C ALA A 33 0.63 -22.61 10.79
N GLN A 34 0.49 -22.53 9.45
CA GLN A 34 1.30 -21.68 8.58
C GLN A 34 0.68 -20.29 8.41
N GLY A 35 -0.50 -20.05 8.97
CA GLY A 35 -1.17 -18.76 8.85
C GLY A 35 -2.03 -18.60 7.61
N ARG A 36 -2.32 -19.70 6.90
CA ARG A 36 -3.06 -19.70 5.64
C ARG A 36 -4.51 -20.11 5.88
N ILE A 37 -5.39 -19.61 5.02
CA ILE A 37 -6.79 -20.03 4.99
C ILE A 37 -6.84 -21.44 4.41
N ALA A 38 -7.08 -22.44 5.25
CA ALA A 38 -7.16 -23.84 4.85
C ALA A 38 -8.54 -24.20 4.29
N GLU A 39 -9.59 -23.59 4.84
CA GLU A 39 -10.98 -23.91 4.50
C GLU A 39 -11.89 -22.70 4.72
N ILE A 40 -12.88 -22.54 3.84
CA ILE A 40 -13.99 -21.60 4.00
C ILE A 40 -15.29 -22.38 3.79
N LEU A 41 -16.11 -22.52 4.82
CA LEU A 41 -17.37 -23.28 4.76
C LEU A 41 -18.58 -22.36 4.96
N ALA A 42 -19.52 -22.40 4.03
CA ALA A 42 -20.83 -21.77 4.20
C ALA A 42 -21.68 -22.54 5.24
N PRO A 43 -22.66 -21.89 5.91
CA PRO A 43 -23.56 -22.53 6.87
C PRO A 43 -24.26 -23.81 6.36
N GLY A 44 -24.53 -23.89 5.05
CA GLY A 44 -25.18 -25.04 4.41
C GLY A 44 -24.23 -26.19 4.03
N HIS A 45 -22.92 -26.05 4.24
CA HIS A 45 -21.96 -27.11 3.89
C HIS A 45 -22.08 -28.30 4.85
N PRO A 46 -22.04 -29.57 4.38
CA PRO A 46 -22.21 -30.75 5.22
C PRO A 46 -21.29 -30.80 6.45
N ASP A 47 -20.04 -30.35 6.29
CA ASP A 47 -19.03 -30.38 7.34
C ASP A 47 -19.09 -29.18 8.30
N HIS A 48 -19.89 -28.14 7.99
CA HIS A 48 -19.89 -26.88 8.74
C HIS A 48 -20.18 -27.09 10.24
N ALA A 49 -21.26 -27.80 10.56
CA ALA A 49 -21.65 -28.03 11.95
C ALA A 49 -20.61 -28.87 12.73
N ALA A 50 -20.03 -29.88 12.08
CA ALA A 50 -18.98 -30.70 12.68
C ALA A 50 -17.74 -29.85 12.99
N ARG A 51 -17.27 -29.03 12.04
CA ARG A 51 -16.12 -28.15 12.24
C ARG A 51 -16.33 -27.11 13.34
N VAL A 52 -17.53 -26.52 13.41
CA VAL A 52 -17.89 -25.61 14.51
C VAL A 52 -17.83 -26.31 15.86
N SER A 53 -18.38 -27.53 15.94
CA SER A 53 -18.35 -28.33 17.17
C SER A 53 -16.92 -28.67 17.58
N ASP A 54 -16.10 -29.14 16.63
CA ASP A 54 -14.70 -29.51 16.88
C ASP A 54 -13.90 -28.31 17.40
N ALA A 55 -13.97 -27.16 16.69
CA ALA A 55 -13.27 -25.93 17.08
C ALA A 55 -13.77 -25.38 18.43
N SER A 56 -15.05 -25.55 18.74
CA SER A 56 -15.60 -25.15 20.04
C SER A 56 -15.10 -26.06 21.17
N LEU A 57 -14.99 -27.37 20.94
CA LEU A 57 -14.51 -28.33 21.93
C LEU A 57 -13.00 -28.20 22.18
N SER A 58 -12.23 -27.83 21.16
CA SER A 58 -10.79 -27.54 21.27
C SER A 58 -10.48 -26.14 21.82
N GLY A 59 -11.47 -25.26 21.97
CA GLY A 59 -11.27 -23.88 22.42
C GLY A 59 -10.60 -22.98 21.39
N THR A 60 -10.58 -23.38 20.11
CA THR A 60 -9.94 -22.64 19.01
C THR A 60 -10.94 -21.84 18.16
N LEU A 61 -12.23 -21.90 18.50
CA LEU A 61 -13.29 -21.15 17.83
C LEU A 61 -13.39 -19.71 18.34
N VAL A 62 -13.23 -18.77 17.42
CA VAL A 62 -13.51 -17.34 17.62
C VAL A 62 -14.81 -17.01 16.90
N ARG A 63 -15.85 -16.67 17.66
CA ARG A 63 -17.16 -16.28 17.12
C ARG A 63 -17.27 -14.76 17.11
N LEU A 64 -17.60 -14.18 15.96
CA LEU A 64 -17.85 -12.76 15.83
C LEU A 64 -19.15 -12.40 16.56
N ALA A 65 -19.14 -11.28 17.28
CA ALA A 65 -20.32 -10.73 17.93
C ALA A 65 -21.18 -9.92 16.96
N ASP A 66 -22.42 -9.63 17.35
CA ASP A 66 -23.32 -8.78 16.57
C ASP A 66 -22.73 -7.37 16.37
N GLY A 67 -22.65 -6.93 15.12
CA GLY A 67 -21.98 -5.70 14.70
C GLY A 67 -20.49 -5.85 14.37
N GLN A 68 -19.93 -7.06 14.47
CA GLN A 68 -18.56 -7.37 14.06
C GLN A 68 -18.50 -8.02 12.68
N PHE A 69 -17.53 -7.59 11.86
CA PHE A 69 -17.33 -8.10 10.49
C PHE A 69 -15.86 -8.35 10.19
N LEU A 70 -15.56 -9.39 9.42
CA LEU A 70 -14.21 -9.62 8.89
C LEU A 70 -14.01 -8.89 7.56
N LEU A 71 -12.89 -8.19 7.43
CA LEU A 71 -12.41 -7.60 6.18
C LEU A 71 -10.98 -8.09 5.90
N PRO A 72 -10.51 -8.19 4.64
CA PRO A 72 -9.10 -8.40 4.37
C PRO A 72 -8.24 -7.27 4.94
N GLY A 73 -7.01 -7.59 5.31
CA GLY A 73 -6.01 -6.62 5.72
C GLY A 73 -5.68 -5.63 4.58
N LEU A 74 -5.39 -4.38 4.95
CA LEU A 74 -5.14 -3.31 3.98
C LEU A 74 -3.69 -3.38 3.47
N VAL A 75 -3.52 -3.10 2.17
CA VAL A 75 -2.25 -3.17 1.45
C VAL A 75 -1.86 -1.77 0.97
N ASP A 76 -0.92 -1.15 1.68
CA ASP A 76 -0.37 0.16 1.34
C ASP A 76 0.81 0.03 0.37
N LEU A 77 0.60 0.43 -0.88
CA LEU A 77 1.60 0.35 -1.94
C LEU A 77 2.63 1.47 -1.90
N HIS A 78 2.47 2.50 -1.08
CA HIS A 78 3.44 3.58 -1.05
C HIS A 78 3.37 4.38 0.25
N ILE A 79 4.45 4.32 1.02
CA ILE A 79 4.62 5.13 2.23
C ILE A 79 6.10 5.45 2.49
N HIS A 80 6.40 6.69 2.88
CA HIS A 80 7.75 7.06 3.36
C HIS A 80 7.83 6.92 4.86
N ALA A 81 8.43 5.82 5.32
CA ALA A 81 8.63 5.57 6.73
C ALA A 81 9.34 6.71 7.50
N PRO A 82 10.42 7.35 6.97
CA PRO A 82 11.14 8.36 7.74
C PRO A 82 10.38 9.68 7.90
N GLN A 83 9.28 9.84 7.15
CA GLN A 83 8.50 11.05 7.15
C GLN A 83 7.32 11.02 8.13
N TRP A 84 7.14 9.91 8.86
CA TRP A 84 6.11 9.79 9.90
C TRP A 84 6.03 11.00 10.85
N PRO A 85 7.14 11.57 11.37
CA PRO A 85 7.10 12.75 12.25
C PRO A 85 6.66 14.06 11.57
N GLN A 86 6.64 14.09 10.23
CA GLN A 86 6.29 15.26 9.42
C GLN A 86 4.82 15.23 8.96
N MET A 87 4.10 14.14 9.20
CA MET A 87 2.71 13.98 8.78
C MET A 87 1.84 15.20 9.14
N GLY A 88 1.23 15.82 8.12
CA GLY A 88 0.38 17.01 8.27
C GLY A 88 1.10 18.36 8.32
N LYS A 89 2.42 18.41 8.05
CA LYS A 89 3.21 19.66 8.13
C LYS A 89 3.47 20.27 6.75
N ALA A 90 3.15 21.56 6.62
CA ALA A 90 3.49 22.42 5.49
C ALA A 90 3.02 21.89 4.12
N LEU A 91 1.78 21.41 4.05
CA LEU A 91 1.15 20.91 2.81
C LEU A 91 0.68 22.03 1.87
N ASP A 92 1.03 23.27 2.17
CA ASP A 92 0.64 24.50 1.47
C ASP A 92 1.75 25.09 0.60
N VAL A 93 2.91 24.42 0.51
CA VAL A 93 4.04 24.83 -0.32
C VAL A 93 4.28 23.83 -1.47
N PRO A 94 4.90 24.26 -2.59
CA PRO A 94 5.26 23.35 -3.69
C PRO A 94 6.13 22.17 -3.25
N LEU A 95 6.03 21.03 -3.96
CA LEU A 95 6.69 19.78 -3.62
C LEU A 95 8.22 19.94 -3.47
N GLU A 96 8.88 20.61 -4.41
CA GLU A 96 10.32 20.84 -4.40
C GLU A 96 10.77 21.68 -3.20
N VAL A 97 9.95 22.65 -2.79
CA VAL A 97 10.19 23.47 -1.59
C VAL A 97 9.99 22.62 -0.34
N TRP A 98 8.95 21.79 -0.32
CA TRP A 98 8.63 20.90 0.79
C TRP A 98 9.76 19.89 1.04
N LEU A 99 10.25 19.25 -0.03
CA LEU A 99 11.35 18.30 0.01
C LEU A 99 12.62 18.91 0.62
N GLN A 100 13.04 20.08 0.12
CA GLN A 100 14.28 20.71 0.55
C GLN A 100 14.21 21.26 1.98
N LYS A 101 13.06 21.83 2.38
CA LYS A 101 12.94 22.54 3.66
C LYS A 101 12.55 21.64 4.83
N TYR A 102 11.78 20.58 4.59
CA TYR A 102 11.22 19.76 5.66
C TYR A 102 11.66 18.30 5.55
N THR A 103 11.58 17.71 4.36
CA THR A 103 11.78 16.27 4.17
C THR A 103 13.24 15.85 4.26
N PHE A 104 14.14 16.39 3.42
CA PHE A 104 15.56 15.99 3.45
C PHE A 104 16.25 16.26 4.79
N PRO A 105 16.02 17.40 5.49
CA PRO A 105 16.57 17.59 6.82
C PRO A 105 16.06 16.58 7.85
N LEU A 106 14.81 16.13 7.74
CA LEU A 106 14.26 15.09 8.61
C LEU A 106 14.85 13.71 8.28
N GLU A 107 14.85 13.31 7.02
CA GLU A 107 15.38 12.01 6.59
C GLU A 107 16.89 11.89 6.88
N ALA A 108 17.66 12.98 6.83
CA ALA A 108 19.07 13.02 7.20
C ALA A 108 19.34 12.61 8.67
N ARG A 109 18.38 12.81 9.58
CA ARG A 109 18.53 12.45 11.00
C ARG A 109 18.58 10.94 11.22
N TYR A 110 18.14 10.14 10.25
CA TYR A 110 18.18 8.68 10.31
C TYR A 110 19.59 8.10 10.13
N ALA A 111 20.61 8.94 9.93
CA ALA A 111 22.00 8.54 10.17
C ALA A 111 22.20 8.06 11.63
N ASP A 112 21.40 8.57 12.57
CA ASP A 112 21.25 8.03 13.91
C ASP A 112 20.24 6.87 13.90
N VAL A 113 20.74 5.64 14.08
CA VAL A 113 19.93 4.42 14.04
C VAL A 113 19.01 4.31 15.25
N ASP A 114 19.35 4.90 16.40
CA ASP A 114 18.49 4.84 17.58
C ASP A 114 17.27 5.76 17.41
N TYR A 115 17.48 6.94 16.81
CA TYR A 115 16.38 7.78 16.34
C TYR A 115 15.50 7.04 15.32
N ALA A 116 16.12 6.35 14.35
CA ALA A 116 15.39 5.56 13.36
C ALA A 116 14.51 4.48 14.00
N ARG A 117 15.04 3.73 14.98
CA ARG A 117 14.32 2.67 15.68
C ARG A 117 13.10 3.20 16.43
N GLU A 118 13.24 4.31 17.15
CA GLU A 118 12.13 4.94 17.87
C GLU A 118 10.98 5.28 16.93
N ILE A 119 11.28 6.00 15.84
CA ILE A 119 10.25 6.46 14.92
C ILE A 119 9.63 5.31 14.12
N TYR A 120 10.44 4.38 13.63
CA TYR A 120 9.92 3.24 12.86
C TYR A 120 9.08 2.30 13.73
N ALA A 121 9.42 2.11 15.00
CA ALA A 121 8.59 1.32 15.91
C ALA A 121 7.21 1.97 16.12
N ASP A 122 7.17 3.28 16.37
CA ASP A 122 5.90 4.02 16.51
C ASP A 122 5.07 3.99 15.22
N LEU A 123 5.70 4.20 14.05
CA LEU A 123 5.03 4.10 12.76
C LEU A 123 4.37 2.73 12.57
N VAL A 124 5.11 1.64 12.70
CA VAL A 124 4.59 0.28 12.42
C VAL A 124 3.46 -0.09 13.37
N ASP A 125 3.54 0.29 14.65
CA ASP A 125 2.44 0.10 15.61
C ASP A 125 1.18 0.86 15.17
N ASN A 126 1.34 2.11 14.71
CA ASN A 126 0.22 2.92 14.26
C ASN A 126 -0.38 2.42 12.93
N LEU A 127 0.42 1.94 11.98
CA LEU A 127 -0.09 1.36 10.74
C LEU A 127 -0.86 0.06 11.00
N LEU A 128 -0.32 -0.84 11.81
CA LEU A 128 -1.02 -2.06 12.22
C LEU A 128 -2.34 -1.72 12.94
N ALA A 129 -2.33 -0.74 13.84
CA ALA A 129 -3.57 -0.31 14.51
C ALA A 129 -4.59 0.36 13.56
N ASN A 130 -4.14 0.88 12.41
CA ASN A 130 -5.01 1.39 11.33
C ASN A 130 -5.38 0.32 10.29
N GLY A 131 -4.98 -0.94 10.51
CA GLY A 131 -5.35 -2.09 9.67
C GLY A 131 -4.45 -2.31 8.45
N THR A 132 -3.33 -1.60 8.33
CA THR A 132 -2.35 -1.82 7.28
C THR A 132 -1.50 -3.04 7.62
N THR A 133 -1.88 -4.20 7.06
CA THR A 133 -1.21 -5.49 7.28
C THR A 133 0.01 -5.65 6.37
N THR A 134 -0.01 -4.99 5.21
CA THR A 134 1.07 -5.00 4.21
C THR A 134 1.45 -3.57 3.84
N ALA A 135 2.74 -3.25 3.86
CA ALA A 135 3.23 -1.93 3.49
C ALA A 135 4.49 -2.00 2.59
N LEU A 136 4.50 -1.19 1.54
CA LEU A 136 5.66 -0.95 0.68
C LEU A 136 6.32 0.39 1.09
N TYR A 137 7.45 0.26 1.79
CA TYR A 137 8.15 1.36 2.45
C TYR A 137 9.31 1.92 1.64
N PHE A 138 9.32 3.24 1.48
CA PHE A 138 10.54 4.03 1.30
C PHE A 138 11.18 4.25 2.68
N ALA A 139 12.43 3.80 2.86
CA ALA A 139 13.23 4.12 4.03
C ALA A 139 14.07 5.39 3.78
N THR A 140 15.37 5.38 4.07
CA THR A 140 16.29 6.50 3.78
C THR A 140 17.50 6.01 2.99
N VAL A 141 18.44 6.90 2.67
CA VAL A 141 19.75 6.51 2.09
C VAL A 141 20.61 5.67 3.02
N HIS A 142 20.32 5.68 4.33
CA HIS A 142 21.14 5.01 5.33
C HIS A 142 20.78 3.52 5.40
N VAL A 143 21.74 2.64 5.08
CA VAL A 143 21.55 1.18 5.10
C VAL A 143 21.13 0.68 6.49
N GLU A 144 21.83 1.09 7.56
CA GLU A 144 21.57 0.56 8.91
C GLU A 144 20.19 0.96 9.45
N ALA A 145 19.72 2.18 9.16
CA ALA A 145 18.36 2.59 9.49
C ALA A 145 17.32 1.82 8.68
N SER A 146 17.59 1.58 7.40
CA SER A 146 16.69 0.80 6.53
C SER A 146 16.59 -0.67 6.98
N LEU A 147 17.70 -1.26 7.44
CA LEU A 147 17.71 -2.59 8.05
C LEU A 147 16.96 -2.62 9.39
N ALA A 148 17.06 -1.55 10.19
CA ALA A 148 16.29 -1.43 11.42
C ALA A 148 14.77 -1.45 11.14
N LEU A 149 14.30 -0.74 10.10
CA LEU A 149 12.89 -0.80 9.67
C LEU A 149 12.48 -2.23 9.29
N ALA A 150 13.27 -2.93 8.47
CA ALA A 150 12.99 -4.32 8.10
C ALA A 150 12.90 -5.25 9.33
N GLY A 151 13.82 -5.11 10.28
CA GLY A 151 13.79 -5.87 11.54
C GLY A 151 12.55 -5.56 12.40
N ILE A 152 12.16 -4.29 12.49
CA ILE A 152 10.97 -3.86 13.25
C ILE A 152 9.68 -4.42 12.63
N CYS A 153 9.54 -4.40 11.30
CA CYS A 153 8.39 -5.00 10.62
C CYS A 153 8.29 -6.50 10.94
N LEU A 154 9.42 -7.22 10.90
CA LEU A 154 9.47 -8.64 11.22
C LEU A 154 9.11 -8.93 12.70
N GLU A 155 9.66 -8.14 13.63
CA GLU A 155 9.40 -8.26 15.07
C GLU A 155 7.91 -8.06 15.39
N LYS A 156 7.35 -6.96 14.89
CA LYS A 156 5.94 -6.58 15.09
C LYS A 156 4.97 -7.43 14.27
N GLY A 157 5.49 -8.16 13.28
CA GLY A 157 4.73 -9.11 12.48
C GLY A 157 3.95 -8.46 11.33
N GLN A 158 4.37 -7.28 10.86
CA GLN A 158 3.79 -6.65 9.67
C GLN A 158 4.43 -7.23 8.41
N ARG A 159 3.62 -7.51 7.39
CA ARG A 159 4.14 -7.84 6.05
C ARG A 159 4.71 -6.56 5.44
N ALA A 160 5.95 -6.59 4.98
CA ALA A 160 6.59 -5.40 4.49
C ALA A 160 7.48 -5.65 3.29
N LEU A 161 7.49 -4.69 2.37
CA LEU A 161 8.49 -4.56 1.34
C LEU A 161 9.28 -3.29 1.68
N VAL A 162 10.56 -3.42 2.01
CA VAL A 162 11.37 -2.29 2.52
C VAL A 162 12.46 -1.95 1.52
N GLY A 163 12.57 -0.67 1.17
CA GLY A 163 13.57 -0.17 0.25
C GLY A 163 14.51 0.85 0.87
N LYS A 164 15.82 0.56 0.86
CA LYS A 164 16.86 1.59 1.03
C LYS A 164 16.79 2.54 -0.16
N VAL A 165 16.64 3.83 0.12
CA VAL A 165 16.51 4.85 -0.93
C VAL A 165 17.87 5.09 -1.59
N ALA A 166 17.90 5.16 -2.92
CA ALA A 166 19.05 5.58 -3.70
C ALA A 166 18.84 6.97 -4.29
N MET A 167 19.84 7.83 -4.09
CA MET A 167 19.91 9.19 -4.65
C MET A 167 21.35 9.68 -4.65
N ASP A 168 21.94 9.95 -5.81
CA ASP A 168 23.35 10.30 -5.95
C ASP A 168 23.60 11.58 -6.77
N ASP A 169 22.57 12.14 -7.40
CA ASP A 169 22.75 13.32 -8.25
C ASP A 169 23.09 14.55 -7.41
N ALA A 170 24.33 15.02 -7.56
CA ALA A 170 24.85 16.12 -6.79
C ALA A 170 24.23 17.49 -7.11
N GLN A 171 23.55 17.62 -8.25
CA GLN A 171 22.88 18.84 -8.67
C GLN A 171 21.48 18.97 -8.08
N GLN A 172 20.83 17.83 -7.81
CA GLN A 172 19.44 17.78 -7.34
C GLN A 172 19.34 17.47 -5.84
N CYS A 173 20.32 16.75 -5.28
CA CYS A 173 20.30 16.29 -3.90
C CYS A 173 21.26 17.09 -3.00
N PRO A 174 20.84 17.46 -1.79
CA PRO A 174 21.71 18.19 -0.86
C PRO A 174 22.93 17.36 -0.44
N PRO A 175 24.10 17.99 -0.21
CA PRO A 175 25.33 17.26 0.12
C PRO A 175 25.28 16.54 1.48
N PHE A 176 24.34 16.91 2.36
CA PHE A 176 24.15 16.27 3.66
C PHE A 176 23.20 15.06 3.62
N TYR A 177 22.53 14.82 2.49
CA TYR A 177 21.55 13.73 2.36
C TYR A 177 21.49 13.24 0.91
N ARG A 178 22.45 12.37 0.57
CA ARG A 178 22.55 11.61 -0.68
C ARG A 178 23.62 10.52 -0.55
N ASP A 179 23.58 9.53 -1.41
CA ASP A 179 24.69 8.61 -1.65
C ASP A 179 25.93 9.39 -2.15
N ALA A 180 27.13 8.90 -1.83
CA ALA A 180 28.37 9.57 -2.20
C ALA A 180 28.57 9.66 -3.73
N ASP A 181 28.21 8.57 -4.42
CA ASP A 181 28.22 8.41 -5.87
C ASP A 181 27.36 7.20 -6.28
N ALA A 182 27.19 7.00 -7.59
CA ALA A 182 26.47 5.86 -8.16
C ALA A 182 27.00 4.49 -7.67
N ALA A 183 28.32 4.33 -7.53
CA ALA A 183 28.92 3.06 -7.11
C ALA A 183 28.55 2.72 -5.67
N SER A 184 28.56 3.73 -4.79
CA SER A 184 28.12 3.62 -3.41
C SER A 184 26.63 3.31 -3.34
N ALA A 185 25.80 4.05 -4.09
CA ALA A 185 24.35 3.81 -4.15
C ALA A 185 23.99 2.35 -4.52
N VAL A 186 24.65 1.80 -5.55
CA VAL A 186 24.45 0.42 -6.02
C VAL A 186 25.00 -0.60 -5.03
N SER A 187 26.22 -0.41 -4.52
CA SER A 187 26.84 -1.36 -3.57
C SER A 187 26.10 -1.42 -2.24
N ASP A 188 25.63 -0.30 -1.70
CA ASP A 188 24.82 -0.24 -0.49
C ASP A 188 23.43 -0.85 -0.70
N THR A 189 22.82 -0.65 -1.86
CA THR A 189 21.55 -1.32 -2.22
C THR A 189 21.73 -2.84 -2.24
N ARG A 190 22.80 -3.34 -2.86
CA ARG A 190 23.13 -4.78 -2.84
C ARG A 190 23.32 -5.29 -1.41
N ARG A 191 24.08 -4.56 -0.58
CA ARG A 191 24.31 -4.92 0.83
C ARG A 191 23.00 -5.02 1.60
N PHE A 192 22.10 -4.05 1.39
CA PHE A 192 20.77 -4.04 1.98
C PHE A 192 19.93 -5.25 1.53
N ILE A 193 19.85 -5.54 0.22
CA ILE A 193 19.09 -6.68 -0.33
C ILE A 193 19.53 -7.99 0.33
N VAL A 194 20.84 -8.27 0.33
CA VAL A 194 21.40 -9.51 0.89
C VAL A 194 21.09 -9.63 2.38
N ALA A 195 21.21 -8.52 3.14
CA ALA A 195 20.93 -8.50 4.55
C ALA A 195 19.44 -8.78 4.85
N VAL A 196 18.50 -8.15 4.14
CA VAL A 196 17.06 -8.38 4.33
C VAL A 196 16.67 -9.82 3.97
N GLN A 197 17.17 -10.37 2.86
CA GLN A 197 16.95 -11.78 2.48
C GLN A 197 17.46 -12.77 3.54
N SER A 198 18.49 -12.38 4.31
CA SER A 198 18.99 -13.19 5.42
C SER A 198 18.15 -13.08 6.71
N LEU A 199 17.33 -12.04 6.86
CA LEU A 199 16.44 -11.87 8.02
C LEU A 199 15.25 -12.83 7.97
N ASP A 200 14.70 -13.08 6.79
CA ASP A 200 13.56 -13.97 6.58
C ASP A 200 13.72 -14.75 5.28
N SER A 201 14.10 -16.03 5.41
CA SER A 201 14.37 -16.93 4.28
C SER A 201 13.26 -17.97 4.08
N GLY A 202 12.04 -17.70 4.56
CA GLY A 202 10.89 -18.58 4.34
C GLY A 202 10.46 -18.67 2.87
N GLU A 203 9.59 -19.63 2.55
CA GLU A 203 8.97 -19.74 1.20
C GLU A 203 8.20 -18.47 0.81
N ARG A 204 7.54 -17.85 1.80
CA ARG A 204 6.83 -16.56 1.68
C ARG A 204 7.34 -15.65 2.78
N PRO A 205 8.48 -14.97 2.57
CA PRO A 205 9.05 -14.09 3.58
C PRO A 205 8.08 -12.96 3.88
N LEU A 206 7.90 -12.67 5.16
CA LEU A 206 7.05 -11.61 5.65
C LEU A 206 7.64 -10.24 5.31
N VAL A 207 8.97 -10.13 5.30
CA VAL A 207 9.70 -8.91 4.94
C VAL A 207 10.61 -9.16 3.73
N GLN A 208 10.48 -8.34 2.69
CA GLN A 208 11.24 -8.45 1.44
C GLN A 208 11.99 -7.15 1.13
N PRO A 209 13.18 -7.21 0.51
CA PRO A 209 13.86 -6.01 0.04
C PRO A 209 13.29 -5.49 -1.28
N VAL A 210 13.39 -4.18 -1.47
CA VAL A 210 12.98 -3.47 -2.68
C VAL A 210 14.12 -2.59 -3.16
N ILE A 211 14.31 -2.53 -4.48
CA ILE A 211 15.21 -1.55 -5.11
C ILE A 211 14.47 -0.23 -5.24
N THR A 212 15.05 0.84 -4.71
CA THR A 212 14.32 2.11 -4.52
C THR A 212 15.15 3.31 -4.97
N PRO A 213 15.36 3.51 -6.29
CA PRO A 213 15.69 4.84 -6.78
C PRO A 213 14.56 5.77 -6.31
N ARG A 214 14.89 6.89 -5.64
CA ARG A 214 13.81 7.74 -5.10
C ARG A 214 12.88 8.18 -6.24
N PHE A 215 13.47 8.72 -7.29
CA PHE A 215 12.87 9.16 -8.53
C PHE A 215 14.01 9.50 -9.51
N ILE A 216 13.73 9.58 -10.82
CA ILE A 216 14.75 9.87 -11.83
C ILE A 216 15.55 11.17 -11.52
N PRO A 217 14.91 12.29 -11.14
CA PRO A 217 15.64 13.52 -10.84
C PRO A 217 16.73 13.39 -9.77
N SER A 218 16.61 12.51 -8.78
CA SER A 218 17.65 12.35 -7.75
C SER A 218 18.79 11.41 -8.13
N CYS A 219 18.73 10.76 -9.29
CA CYS A 219 19.64 9.67 -9.64
C CYS A 219 20.40 9.98 -10.93
N THR A 220 21.70 9.72 -10.93
CA THR A 220 22.49 9.74 -12.17
C THR A 220 22.16 8.52 -13.04
N ASP A 221 22.46 8.58 -14.35
CA ASP A 221 22.25 7.46 -15.27
C ASP A 221 22.99 6.20 -14.84
N ALA A 222 24.18 6.37 -14.23
CA ALA A 222 25.00 5.27 -13.74
C ALA A 222 24.31 4.56 -12.56
N ALA A 223 23.71 5.32 -11.63
CA ALA A 223 22.96 4.76 -10.52
C ALA A 223 21.71 4.04 -11.03
N LEU A 224 20.92 4.66 -11.91
CA LEU A 224 19.70 4.05 -12.48
C LEU A 224 20.01 2.74 -13.21
N ARG A 225 21.05 2.70 -14.05
CA ARG A 225 21.48 1.48 -14.74
C ARG A 225 21.93 0.39 -13.77
N GLY A 226 22.76 0.71 -12.79
CA GLY A 226 23.24 -0.26 -11.81
C GLY A 226 22.12 -0.82 -10.93
N LEU A 227 21.09 0.00 -10.61
CA LEU A 227 19.90 -0.47 -9.88
C LEU A 227 19.03 -1.39 -10.75
N GLY A 228 18.90 -1.12 -12.06
CA GLY A 228 18.22 -2.03 -13.00
C GLY A 228 18.93 -3.37 -13.16
N GLU A 229 20.27 -3.36 -13.16
CA GLU A 229 21.09 -4.58 -13.14
C GLU A 229 20.82 -5.41 -11.86
N LEU A 230 20.76 -4.76 -10.69
CA LEU A 230 20.37 -5.42 -9.44
C LEU A 230 18.95 -5.99 -9.47
N ALA A 231 18.00 -5.29 -10.11
CA ALA A 231 16.62 -5.77 -10.22
C ALA A 231 16.54 -7.07 -11.01
N THR A 232 17.33 -7.16 -12.09
CA THR A 232 17.46 -8.39 -12.88
C THR A 232 18.18 -9.49 -12.09
N GLU A 233 19.26 -9.16 -11.39
CA GLU A 233 20.08 -10.14 -10.67
C GLU A 233 19.36 -10.78 -9.49
N PHE A 234 18.67 -9.98 -8.67
CA PHE A 234 18.03 -10.44 -7.45
C PHE A 234 16.54 -10.76 -7.61
N GLY A 235 15.91 -10.32 -8.71
CA GLY A 235 14.47 -10.49 -8.94
C GLY A 235 13.59 -9.70 -7.96
N CYS A 236 14.17 -8.72 -7.25
CA CYS A 236 13.45 -7.89 -6.27
C CYS A 236 12.39 -7.02 -6.94
N HIS A 237 11.40 -6.61 -6.15
CA HIS A 237 10.55 -5.48 -6.52
C HIS A 237 11.36 -4.20 -6.69
N VAL A 238 10.83 -3.31 -7.52
CA VAL A 238 11.31 -1.94 -7.71
C VAL A 238 10.19 -1.00 -7.29
N GLN A 239 10.53 0.09 -6.61
CA GLN A 239 9.59 1.17 -6.35
C GLN A 239 10.25 2.52 -6.66
N THR A 240 9.49 3.44 -7.25
CA THR A 240 9.93 4.80 -7.57
C THR A 240 8.73 5.72 -7.74
N HIS A 241 8.93 7.03 -7.68
CA HIS A 241 7.92 7.99 -8.15
C HIS A 241 7.99 8.07 -9.68
N CYS A 242 6.84 8.32 -10.31
CA CYS A 242 6.69 8.45 -11.76
C CYS A 242 5.63 9.50 -12.06
N SER A 243 5.94 10.50 -12.88
CA SER A 243 5.00 11.49 -13.41
C SER A 243 4.07 12.06 -12.31
N GLU A 244 4.65 12.43 -11.15
CA GLU A 244 3.88 12.89 -9.98
C GLU A 244 3.43 14.34 -10.15
N SER A 245 4.35 15.23 -10.51
CA SER A 245 4.18 16.68 -10.59
C SER A 245 4.72 17.21 -11.92
N ASP A 246 4.24 18.40 -12.32
CA ASP A 246 4.71 19.08 -13.54
C ASP A 246 6.23 19.24 -13.56
N TRP A 247 6.84 19.66 -12.44
CA TRP A 247 8.28 19.84 -12.33
C TRP A 247 9.05 18.53 -12.56
N ALA A 248 8.66 17.46 -11.85
CA ALA A 248 9.37 16.19 -11.95
C ALA A 248 9.26 15.60 -13.37
N LYS A 249 8.06 15.64 -13.96
CA LYS A 249 7.83 15.20 -15.33
C LYS A 249 8.66 15.99 -16.35
N GLN A 250 8.62 17.33 -16.27
CA GLN A 250 9.35 18.20 -17.20
C GLN A 250 10.86 17.98 -17.11
N PHE A 251 11.40 17.81 -15.90
CA PHE A 251 12.83 17.52 -15.72
C PHE A 251 13.27 16.29 -16.51
N VAL A 252 12.46 15.24 -16.52
CA VAL A 252 12.79 13.97 -17.18
C VAL A 252 12.65 14.07 -18.70
N GLU A 253 11.62 14.77 -19.18
CA GLU A 253 11.45 15.07 -20.60
C GLU A 253 12.62 15.92 -21.14
N GLU A 254 13.08 16.91 -20.38
CA GLU A 254 14.24 17.72 -20.75
C GLU A 254 15.55 16.93 -20.75
N ARG A 255 15.72 16.03 -19.76
CA ARG A 255 16.94 15.22 -19.62
C ARG A 255 17.06 14.13 -20.68
N PHE A 256 15.96 13.45 -21.03
CA PHE A 256 16.00 12.26 -21.88
C PHE A 256 15.22 12.38 -23.20
N GLY A 257 14.41 13.42 -23.39
CA GLY A 257 13.56 13.58 -24.57
C GLY A 257 12.41 12.57 -24.65
N GLN A 258 12.02 11.95 -23.53
CA GLN A 258 10.96 10.95 -23.43
C GLN A 258 10.35 10.94 -22.01
N THR A 259 9.28 10.17 -21.81
CA THR A 259 8.54 10.12 -20.54
C THR A 259 9.29 9.40 -19.42
N ASP A 260 8.82 9.59 -18.17
CA ASP A 260 9.32 8.86 -16.99
C ASP A 260 9.23 7.33 -17.20
N ALA A 261 8.06 6.83 -17.63
CA ALA A 261 7.84 5.40 -17.81
C ALA A 261 8.78 4.81 -18.87
N ALA A 262 8.94 5.48 -20.02
CA ALA A 262 9.86 5.06 -21.07
C ALA A 262 11.33 5.08 -20.61
N SER A 263 11.72 6.08 -19.80
CA SER A 263 13.06 6.17 -19.24
C SER A 263 13.35 5.05 -18.25
N LEU A 264 12.42 4.77 -17.33
CA LEU A 264 12.53 3.66 -16.39
C LEU A 264 12.65 2.31 -17.11
N ASP A 265 11.89 2.11 -18.18
CA ASP A 265 12.01 0.90 -19.02
C ASP A 265 13.41 0.78 -19.65
N GLY A 266 13.94 1.88 -20.19
CA GLY A 266 15.28 1.93 -20.77
C GLY A 266 16.41 1.62 -19.79
N PHE A 267 16.19 1.84 -18.49
CA PHE A 267 17.12 1.46 -17.42
C PHE A 267 16.89 0.05 -16.85
N GLY A 268 15.87 -0.69 -17.33
CA GLY A 268 15.51 -2.00 -16.79
C GLY A 268 14.81 -1.93 -15.42
N LEU A 269 14.25 -0.77 -15.09
CA LEU A 269 13.55 -0.50 -13.83
C LEU A 269 12.02 -0.56 -13.96
N LEU A 270 11.50 -0.84 -15.17
CA LEU A 270 10.07 -1.08 -15.40
C LEU A 270 9.82 -2.56 -15.72
N THR A 271 9.33 -3.28 -14.72
CA THR A 271 9.11 -4.73 -14.74
C THR A 271 7.78 -5.09 -14.09
N ARG A 272 7.39 -6.38 -14.12
CA ARG A 272 6.19 -6.88 -13.41
C ARG A 272 6.21 -6.54 -11.92
N HIS A 273 7.39 -6.52 -11.31
CA HIS A 273 7.57 -6.23 -9.88
C HIS A 273 7.86 -4.75 -9.60
N THR A 274 7.54 -3.85 -10.55
CA THR A 274 7.70 -2.40 -10.36
C THR A 274 6.41 -1.77 -9.87
N ILE A 275 6.49 -0.95 -8.83
CA ILE A 275 5.40 -0.09 -8.36
C ILE A 275 5.77 1.38 -8.60
N LEU A 276 4.95 2.07 -9.38
CA LEU A 276 5.09 3.48 -9.72
C LEU A 276 4.15 4.31 -8.85
N ALA A 277 4.71 5.11 -7.94
CA ALA A 277 3.90 6.01 -7.14
C ALA A 277 3.33 7.16 -7.98
N HIS A 278 2.10 7.56 -7.67
CA HIS A 278 1.36 8.70 -8.24
C HIS A 278 0.89 8.51 -9.68
N SER A 279 1.82 8.58 -10.65
CA SER A 279 1.55 8.46 -12.08
C SER A 279 0.46 9.41 -12.60
N ASN A 280 0.31 10.59 -12.00
CA ASN A 280 -0.80 11.52 -12.30
C ASN A 280 -0.80 11.99 -13.75
N PHE A 281 0.40 12.18 -14.32
CA PHE A 281 0.61 12.76 -15.64
C PHE A 281 1.00 11.74 -16.72
N ILE A 282 0.81 10.44 -16.47
CA ILE A 282 1.03 9.43 -17.52
C ILE A 282 -0.01 9.58 -18.63
N ASP A 283 0.43 9.38 -19.87
CA ASP A 283 -0.47 9.40 -21.02
C ASP A 283 -0.91 7.99 -21.46
N GLY A 284 -1.63 7.90 -22.58
CA GLY A 284 -2.09 6.62 -23.10
C GLY A 284 -0.96 5.66 -23.50
N GLN A 285 0.16 6.17 -24.01
CA GLN A 285 1.32 5.36 -24.39
C GLN A 285 2.04 4.84 -23.15
N ASP A 286 2.21 5.68 -22.14
CA ASP A 286 2.75 5.28 -20.84
C ASP A 286 1.89 4.19 -20.19
N MET A 287 0.56 4.34 -20.20
CA MET A 287 -0.35 3.33 -19.66
C MET A 287 -0.23 1.99 -20.39
N ASP A 288 -0.15 2.02 -21.73
CA ASP A 288 0.00 0.81 -22.54
C ASP A 288 1.33 0.10 -22.26
N LEU A 289 2.43 0.87 -22.12
CA LEU A 289 3.75 0.37 -21.74
C LEU A 289 3.76 -0.24 -20.33
N ILE A 290 3.24 0.49 -19.33
CA ILE A 290 3.15 0.02 -17.94
C ILE A 290 2.36 -1.29 -17.86
N ARG A 291 1.24 -1.38 -18.58
CA ARG A 291 0.44 -2.59 -18.70
C ARG A 291 1.21 -3.72 -19.38
N GLU A 292 1.89 -3.47 -20.48
CA GLU A 292 2.70 -4.48 -21.20
C GLU A 292 3.79 -5.08 -20.30
N LYS A 293 4.44 -4.24 -19.49
CA LYS A 293 5.46 -4.68 -18.53
C LYS A 293 4.85 -5.34 -17.28
N GLY A 294 3.54 -5.21 -17.08
CA GLY A 294 2.84 -5.68 -15.88
C GLY A 294 3.15 -4.86 -14.63
N ALA A 295 3.72 -3.66 -14.76
CA ALA A 295 4.02 -2.82 -13.60
C ALA A 295 2.73 -2.32 -12.93
N GLY A 296 2.81 -2.07 -11.63
CA GLY A 296 1.72 -1.54 -10.82
C GLY A 296 1.83 -0.03 -10.60
N VAL A 297 0.70 0.60 -10.29
CA VAL A 297 0.62 2.00 -9.87
C VAL A 297 0.11 2.08 -8.43
N ALA A 298 0.82 2.82 -7.58
CA ALA A 298 0.34 3.21 -6.25
C ALA A 298 -0.40 4.56 -6.38
N HIS A 299 -1.73 4.50 -6.44
CA HIS A 299 -2.56 5.69 -6.47
C HIS A 299 -2.59 6.34 -5.08
N CYS A 300 -2.02 7.55 -4.97
CA CYS A 300 -1.90 8.29 -3.70
C CYS A 300 -2.80 9.53 -3.70
N PRO A 301 -4.15 9.36 -3.73
CA PRO A 301 -5.08 10.46 -4.00
C PRO A 301 -4.99 11.61 -2.99
N LEU A 302 -4.67 11.30 -1.72
CA LEU A 302 -4.57 12.32 -0.69
C LEU A 302 -3.36 13.24 -0.94
N SER A 303 -2.19 12.66 -1.16
CA SER A 303 -0.97 13.41 -1.49
C SER A 303 -1.10 14.20 -2.79
N ASN A 304 -1.70 13.59 -3.81
CA ASN A 304 -1.87 14.21 -5.13
C ASN A 304 -2.61 15.56 -5.06
N VAL A 305 -3.62 15.69 -4.18
CA VAL A 305 -4.36 16.94 -4.00
C VAL A 305 -3.45 18.09 -3.52
N TYR A 306 -2.42 17.78 -2.73
CA TYR A 306 -1.51 18.79 -2.18
C TYR A 306 -0.29 19.04 -3.08
N PHE A 307 0.29 18.00 -3.68
CA PHE A 307 1.60 18.10 -4.33
C PHE A 307 1.60 17.91 -5.85
N ALA A 308 0.65 17.15 -6.39
CA ALA A 308 0.61 16.89 -7.83
C ALA A 308 -0.08 18.01 -8.63
N ASN A 309 -1.02 18.74 -8.01
CA ASN A 309 -1.96 19.64 -8.70
C ASN A 309 -2.74 18.96 -9.84
N ALA A 310 -2.81 17.63 -9.81
CA ALA A 310 -3.47 16.80 -10.78
C ALA A 310 -4.05 15.56 -10.08
N ALA A 311 -5.08 14.97 -10.68
CA ALA A 311 -5.65 13.71 -10.22
C ALA A 311 -5.32 12.60 -11.21
N PHE A 312 -4.79 11.49 -10.70
CA PHE A 312 -4.55 10.28 -11.48
C PHE A 312 -5.83 9.85 -12.23
N PRO A 313 -5.77 9.61 -13.56
CA PRO A 313 -6.91 9.17 -14.37
C PRO A 313 -7.27 7.69 -14.09
N LEU A 314 -7.68 7.40 -12.86
CA LEU A 314 -7.87 6.05 -12.33
C LEU A 314 -8.80 5.18 -13.18
N ARG A 315 -9.98 5.68 -13.59
CA ARG A 315 -10.92 4.92 -14.44
C ARG A 315 -10.26 4.48 -15.74
N VAL A 316 -9.51 5.37 -16.39
CA VAL A 316 -8.82 5.12 -17.66
C VAL A 316 -7.75 4.04 -17.52
N ALA A 317 -7.00 4.06 -16.42
CA ALA A 317 -5.99 3.06 -16.09
C ALA A 317 -6.61 1.69 -15.79
N LEU A 318 -7.69 1.66 -15.00
CA LEU A 318 -8.41 0.44 -14.68
C LEU A 318 -9.04 -0.20 -15.92
N ASP A 319 -9.64 0.58 -16.82
CA ASP A 319 -10.24 0.08 -18.06
C ASP A 319 -9.18 -0.45 -19.04
N ARG A 320 -7.92 -0.03 -18.89
CA ARG A 320 -6.75 -0.63 -19.55
C ARG A 320 -6.22 -1.89 -18.85
N GLN A 321 -6.84 -2.33 -17.77
CA GLN A 321 -6.43 -3.50 -17.00
C GLN A 321 -5.03 -3.35 -16.40
N MET A 322 -4.61 -2.12 -16.08
CA MET A 322 -3.37 -1.89 -15.32
C MET A 322 -3.52 -2.41 -13.88
N HIS A 323 -2.43 -2.87 -13.28
CA HIS A 323 -2.38 -3.13 -11.85
C HIS A 323 -2.37 -1.80 -11.09
N VAL A 324 -3.35 -1.59 -10.21
CA VAL A 324 -3.45 -0.38 -9.40
C VAL A 324 -3.85 -0.77 -7.99
N GLY A 325 -3.19 -0.15 -7.00
CA GLY A 325 -3.63 -0.17 -5.60
C GLY A 325 -3.49 1.21 -4.98
N LEU A 326 -3.77 1.33 -3.68
CA LEU A 326 -3.67 2.61 -2.97
C LEU A 326 -2.32 2.78 -2.26
N GLY A 327 -1.85 4.01 -2.18
CA GLY A 327 -0.77 4.44 -1.31
C GLY A 327 -1.23 5.53 -0.35
N THR A 328 -0.77 5.50 0.90
CA THR A 328 -1.00 6.64 1.82
C THR A 328 -0.11 7.82 1.47
N ASP A 329 1.09 7.53 0.98
CA ASP A 329 2.17 8.47 0.75
C ASP A 329 2.42 9.37 1.97
N VAL A 330 2.43 8.80 3.18
CA VAL A 330 2.88 9.61 4.33
C VAL A 330 4.32 10.06 4.04
N SER A 331 4.67 11.35 4.10
CA SER A 331 3.89 12.47 4.67
C SER A 331 3.26 13.43 3.67
N GLY A 332 3.35 13.15 2.37
CA GLY A 332 2.61 13.86 1.34
C GLY A 332 1.10 13.81 1.59
N GLY A 333 0.61 12.61 1.94
CA GLY A 333 -0.67 12.38 2.59
C GLY A 333 -0.58 12.52 4.12
N TYR A 334 -1.56 13.19 4.73
CA TYR A 334 -1.60 13.42 6.17
C TYR A 334 -2.28 12.31 6.99
N SER A 335 -2.74 11.22 6.35
CA SER A 335 -3.43 10.12 7.02
C SER A 335 -2.70 8.79 6.81
N PRO A 336 -2.51 7.98 7.88
CA PRO A 336 -1.97 6.63 7.78
C PRO A 336 -3.00 5.57 7.38
N SER A 337 -4.28 5.93 7.20
CA SER A 337 -5.35 4.94 6.99
C SER A 337 -5.70 4.79 5.51
N LEU A 338 -5.71 3.57 4.99
CA LEU A 338 -6.23 3.30 3.66
C LEU A 338 -7.76 3.40 3.55
N PHE A 339 -8.50 3.46 4.66
CA PHE A 339 -9.90 3.90 4.59
C PHE A 339 -10.00 5.36 4.13
N ASP A 340 -9.08 6.23 4.54
CA ASP A 340 -8.97 7.58 3.97
C ASP A 340 -8.52 7.53 2.50
N GLY A 341 -7.59 6.64 2.16
CA GLY A 341 -7.23 6.33 0.77
C GLY A 341 -8.46 6.05 -0.10
N CYS A 342 -9.36 5.16 0.35
CA CYS A 342 -10.62 4.86 -0.33
C CYS A 342 -11.51 6.11 -0.51
N ARG A 343 -11.69 6.90 0.56
CA ARG A 343 -12.50 8.13 0.54
C ARG A 343 -11.96 9.14 -0.47
N HIS A 344 -10.65 9.32 -0.49
CA HIS A 344 -9.99 10.26 -1.40
C HIS A 344 -9.95 9.75 -2.83
N ALA A 345 -9.80 8.44 -3.08
CA ALA A 345 -9.94 7.86 -4.43
C ALA A 345 -11.35 8.03 -5.00
N LEU A 346 -12.39 7.79 -4.17
CA LEU A 346 -13.78 8.04 -4.54
C LEU A 346 -14.01 9.52 -4.88
N SER A 347 -13.50 10.42 -4.04
CA SER A 347 -13.63 11.88 -4.24
C SER A 347 -12.90 12.36 -5.49
N ALA A 348 -11.66 11.90 -5.72
CA ALA A 348 -10.86 12.25 -6.88
C ALA A 348 -11.51 11.76 -8.18
N SER A 349 -11.96 10.49 -8.22
CA SER A 349 -12.63 9.94 -9.42
C SER A 349 -13.93 10.68 -9.75
N ARG A 350 -14.72 11.04 -8.74
CA ARG A 350 -15.94 11.83 -8.92
C ARG A 350 -15.63 13.25 -9.39
N THR A 351 -14.59 13.87 -8.85
CA THR A 351 -14.15 15.22 -9.24
C THR A 351 -13.65 15.24 -10.69
N LEU A 352 -12.89 14.22 -11.10
CA LEU A 352 -12.46 14.05 -12.50
C LEU A 352 -13.65 13.88 -13.44
N HIS A 353 -14.60 13.01 -13.10
CA HIS A 353 -15.78 12.74 -13.91
C HIS A 353 -16.72 13.96 -14.02
N SER A 354 -17.07 14.56 -12.88
CA SER A 354 -18.02 15.68 -12.84
C SER A 354 -17.39 17.02 -13.25
N GLY A 355 -16.07 17.13 -13.14
CA GLY A 355 -15.32 18.36 -13.37
C GLY A 355 -15.55 19.44 -12.31
N VAL A 356 -14.65 20.42 -12.30
CA VAL A 356 -14.61 21.48 -11.27
C VAL A 356 -15.00 22.86 -11.80
N HIS A 357 -15.11 23.02 -13.12
CA HIS A 357 -15.41 24.30 -13.76
C HIS A 357 -16.93 24.55 -13.81
N ALA A 358 -17.48 25.10 -12.72
CA ALA A 358 -18.93 25.35 -12.58
C ALA A 358 -19.54 26.24 -13.68
N GLY A 359 -18.73 27.04 -14.38
CA GLY A 359 -19.16 27.88 -15.51
C GLY A 359 -19.37 27.14 -16.83
N LEU A 360 -18.92 25.88 -16.96
CA LEU A 360 -19.14 25.06 -18.15
C LEU A 360 -20.46 24.27 -18.03
N PRO A 361 -21.11 23.92 -19.16
CA PRO A 361 -22.20 22.96 -19.18
C PRO A 361 -21.77 21.62 -18.55
N PRO A 362 -22.62 20.92 -17.77
CA PRO A 362 -22.27 19.68 -17.08
C PRO A 362 -21.53 18.65 -17.95
N GLU A 363 -21.95 18.47 -19.20
CA GLU A 363 -21.38 17.54 -20.18
C GLU A 363 -19.98 17.91 -20.69
N GLN A 364 -19.47 19.11 -20.36
CA GLN A 364 -18.14 19.60 -20.73
C GLN A 364 -17.23 19.85 -19.51
N ARG A 365 -17.70 19.57 -18.29
CA ARG A 365 -16.94 19.92 -17.08
C ARG A 365 -15.78 18.97 -16.81
N GLY A 366 -16.02 17.67 -16.98
CA GLY A 366 -15.11 16.62 -16.55
C GLY A 366 -14.72 15.65 -17.66
N ALA A 367 -14.01 14.60 -17.26
CA ALA A 367 -13.53 13.55 -18.14
C ALA A 367 -14.60 12.45 -18.34
N PRO A 368 -14.59 11.73 -19.47
CA PRO A 368 -15.47 10.60 -19.70
C PRO A 368 -15.16 9.41 -18.77
N GLY A 369 -16.13 8.51 -18.62
CA GLY A 369 -16.03 7.31 -17.79
C GLY A 369 -16.64 7.49 -16.40
N GLU A 370 -17.19 6.43 -15.83
CA GLU A 370 -17.87 6.49 -14.54
C GLU A 370 -16.87 6.67 -13.38
N PRO A 371 -17.23 7.39 -12.29
CA PRO A 371 -16.47 7.36 -11.04
C PRO A 371 -16.29 5.93 -10.53
N ILE A 372 -15.30 5.70 -9.68
CA ILE A 372 -15.13 4.37 -9.07
C ILE A 372 -16.23 4.10 -8.02
N THR A 373 -16.54 2.82 -7.80
CA THR A 373 -17.49 2.40 -6.76
C THR A 373 -16.81 2.13 -5.42
N HIS A 374 -17.59 1.93 -4.35
CA HIS A 374 -17.05 1.51 -3.04
C HIS A 374 -16.33 0.15 -3.12
N GLN A 375 -16.85 -0.76 -3.94
CA GLN A 375 -16.24 -2.07 -4.19
C GLN A 375 -14.90 -1.93 -4.90
N GLU A 376 -14.81 -1.06 -5.92
CA GLU A 376 -13.53 -0.76 -6.57
C GLU A 376 -12.54 -0.07 -5.62
N ALA A 377 -12.99 0.89 -4.82
CA ALA A 377 -12.13 1.57 -3.84
C ALA A 377 -11.55 0.58 -2.80
N PHE A 378 -12.39 -0.31 -2.26
CA PHE A 378 -11.93 -1.30 -1.30
C PHE A 378 -11.06 -2.39 -1.94
N TRP A 379 -11.33 -2.77 -3.20
CA TRP A 379 -10.46 -3.66 -3.97
C TRP A 379 -9.06 -3.05 -4.12
N LEU A 380 -8.94 -1.77 -4.49
CA LEU A 380 -7.65 -1.07 -4.58
C LEU A 380 -6.87 -1.08 -3.24
N ALA A 381 -7.58 -1.01 -2.11
CA ALA A 381 -6.98 -1.05 -0.77
C ALA A 381 -6.62 -2.45 -0.27
N THR A 382 -7.06 -3.50 -0.96
CA THR A 382 -6.91 -4.91 -0.53
C THR A 382 -6.38 -5.79 -1.66
N ALA A 383 -7.25 -6.51 -2.37
CA ALA A 383 -6.87 -7.46 -3.42
C ALA A 383 -6.12 -6.80 -4.58
N GLY A 384 -6.51 -5.62 -5.04
CA GLY A 384 -5.80 -4.89 -6.11
C GLY A 384 -4.38 -4.49 -5.71
N GLY A 385 -4.17 -4.08 -4.46
CA GLY A 385 -2.84 -3.85 -3.90
C GLY A 385 -2.02 -5.14 -3.79
N ALA A 386 -2.61 -6.22 -3.27
CA ALA A 386 -1.95 -7.52 -3.18
C ALA A 386 -1.57 -8.08 -4.56
N GLU A 387 -2.45 -7.95 -5.54
CA GLU A 387 -2.24 -8.31 -6.93
C GLU A 387 -1.10 -7.48 -7.54
N ALA A 388 -1.04 -6.16 -7.29
CA ALA A 388 0.07 -5.34 -7.78
C ALA A 388 1.44 -5.83 -7.27
N LEU A 389 1.50 -6.38 -6.05
CA LEU A 389 2.70 -6.92 -5.41
C LEU A 389 2.95 -8.42 -5.64
N ASP A 390 2.07 -9.13 -6.35
CA ASP A 390 2.10 -10.61 -6.50
C ASP A 390 2.06 -11.36 -5.15
N LEU A 391 1.27 -10.87 -4.20
CA LEU A 391 1.12 -11.48 -2.87
C LEU A 391 -0.21 -12.24 -2.73
N PRO A 392 -0.21 -13.46 -2.16
CA PRO A 392 -1.42 -14.26 -1.94
C PRO A 392 -2.17 -13.81 -0.68
N THR A 393 -2.58 -12.54 -0.66
CA THR A 393 -3.30 -11.87 0.43
C THR A 393 -4.38 -10.92 -0.13
N GLY A 394 -4.98 -10.06 0.69
CA GLY A 394 -5.96 -9.06 0.26
C GLY A 394 -7.34 -9.60 -0.10
N SER A 395 -7.55 -10.92 -0.01
CA SER A 395 -8.86 -11.57 -0.15
C SER A 395 -8.92 -12.89 0.61
N PHE A 396 -10.13 -13.27 1.00
CA PHE A 396 -10.41 -14.55 1.66
C PHE A 396 -10.56 -15.66 0.62
N ARG A 397 -9.45 -16.31 0.28
CA ARG A 397 -9.41 -17.48 -0.61
C ARG A 397 -8.61 -18.60 0.04
N VAL A 398 -9.01 -19.86 -0.18
CA VAL A 398 -8.23 -21.00 0.29
C VAL A 398 -6.80 -20.93 -0.27
N GLY A 399 -5.80 -21.11 0.59
CA GLY A 399 -4.37 -21.00 0.27
C GLY A 399 -3.77 -19.59 0.40
N HIS A 400 -4.59 -18.54 0.54
CA HIS A 400 -4.12 -17.19 0.87
C HIS A 400 -3.66 -17.11 2.32
N GLU A 401 -2.74 -16.20 2.59
CA GLU A 401 -2.36 -15.85 3.96
C GLU A 401 -3.48 -15.05 4.64
N PHE A 402 -3.75 -15.36 5.91
CA PHE A 402 -4.82 -14.71 6.66
C PHE A 402 -4.36 -13.34 7.20
N ASP A 403 -4.29 -12.36 6.31
CA ASP A 403 -4.19 -10.94 6.67
C ASP A 403 -5.62 -10.39 6.74
N ALA A 404 -6.07 -10.00 7.94
CA ALA A 404 -7.48 -9.69 8.17
C ALA A 404 -7.68 -8.63 9.26
N LEU A 405 -8.83 -7.95 9.19
CA LEU A 405 -9.33 -7.00 10.16
C LEU A 405 -10.63 -7.51 10.76
N LEU A 406 -10.79 -7.36 12.07
CA LEU A 406 -12.10 -7.42 12.72
C LEU A 406 -12.60 -6.00 12.93
N ILE A 407 -13.67 -5.63 12.20
CA ILE A 407 -14.32 -4.33 12.33
C ILE A 407 -15.48 -4.45 13.31
N ASP A 408 -15.44 -3.69 14.40
CA ASP A 408 -16.56 -3.50 15.32
C ASP A 408 -17.28 -2.19 15.00
N THR A 409 -18.47 -2.32 14.41
CA THR A 409 -19.32 -1.17 14.05
C THR A 409 -19.99 -0.53 15.26
N LYS A 410 -19.99 -1.21 16.40
CA LYS A 410 -20.57 -0.77 17.69
C LYS A 410 -19.51 -0.30 18.68
N ALA A 411 -18.25 -0.16 18.26
CA ALA A 411 -17.21 0.45 19.08
C ALA A 411 -17.70 1.78 19.67
N SER A 412 -17.30 2.09 20.91
CA SER A 412 -17.87 3.19 21.70
C SER A 412 -17.81 4.57 21.00
N THR A 413 -16.77 4.81 20.20
CA THR A 413 -16.58 6.05 19.42
C THR A 413 -16.81 5.85 17.92
N SER A 414 -17.58 4.82 17.54
CA SER A 414 -17.89 4.50 16.14
C SER A 414 -18.75 5.58 15.49
N ASN A 415 -18.36 5.98 14.28
CA ASN A 415 -19.17 6.79 13.37
C ASN A 415 -20.02 5.94 12.41
N ILE A 416 -19.86 4.61 12.43
CA ILE A 416 -20.64 3.69 11.60
C ILE A 416 -22.05 3.59 12.21
N ARG A 417 -23.08 3.98 11.44
CA ARG A 417 -24.48 3.97 11.86
C ARG A 417 -25.27 2.98 11.01
N ILE A 418 -25.48 1.78 11.54
CA ILE A 418 -26.28 0.72 10.92
C ILE A 418 -27.70 0.79 11.49
N ASN A 419 -28.68 0.87 10.59
CA ASN A 419 -30.09 0.74 10.87
C ASN A 419 -30.57 -0.59 10.29
N ALA A 420 -30.73 -1.60 11.14
CA ALA A 420 -31.11 -2.95 10.72
C ALA A 420 -32.46 -3.05 10.00
N ALA A 421 -33.33 -2.04 10.12
CA ALA A 421 -34.61 -2.02 9.41
C ALA A 421 -34.47 -1.61 7.94
N ASP A 422 -33.47 -0.79 7.61
CA ASP A 422 -33.34 -0.11 6.32
C ASP A 422 -32.05 -0.45 5.57
N ASP A 423 -31.00 -0.93 6.26
CA ASP A 423 -29.70 -1.22 5.65
C ASP A 423 -29.57 -2.69 5.26
N THR A 424 -29.18 -2.93 4.00
CA THR A 424 -28.68 -4.22 3.53
C THR A 424 -27.21 -4.42 3.93
N LEU A 425 -26.68 -5.62 3.73
CA LEU A 425 -25.25 -5.88 3.95
C LEU A 425 -24.34 -5.11 2.99
N ASP A 426 -24.81 -4.76 1.79
CA ASP A 426 -24.07 -3.86 0.89
C ASP A 426 -24.04 -2.43 1.47
N ASP A 427 -25.14 -1.93 2.03
CA ASP A 427 -25.17 -0.63 2.72
C ASP A 427 -24.24 -0.62 3.94
N VAL A 428 -24.21 -1.71 4.71
CA VAL A 428 -23.28 -1.88 5.83
C VAL A 428 -21.83 -1.82 5.35
N PHE A 429 -21.50 -2.54 4.26
CA PHE A 429 -20.17 -2.51 3.66
C PHE A 429 -19.77 -1.08 3.23
N GLN A 430 -20.65 -0.38 2.51
CA GLN A 430 -20.39 1.02 2.11
C GLN A 430 -20.15 1.92 3.32
N LYS A 431 -20.95 1.78 4.38
CA LYS A 431 -20.80 2.55 5.62
C LYS A 431 -19.49 2.22 6.33
N ILE A 432 -19.03 0.96 6.33
CA ILE A 432 -17.72 0.57 6.83
C ILE A 432 -16.62 1.25 6.02
N VAL A 433 -16.60 1.10 4.69
CA VAL A 433 -15.56 1.71 3.82
C VAL A 433 -15.47 3.22 4.04
N LEU A 434 -16.61 3.91 4.17
CA LEU A 434 -16.64 5.35 4.32
C LEU A 434 -16.47 5.86 5.75
N ASN A 435 -16.71 5.06 6.80
CA ASN A 435 -16.73 5.58 8.19
C ASN A 435 -15.89 4.78 9.18
N ALA A 436 -15.29 3.65 8.79
CA ALA A 436 -14.35 2.94 9.64
C ALA A 436 -13.14 3.81 9.96
N ALA A 437 -12.79 3.86 11.25
CA ALA A 437 -11.59 4.50 11.74
C ALA A 437 -10.83 3.53 12.64
N ARG A 438 -9.64 3.92 13.12
CA ARG A 438 -8.84 3.13 14.09
C ARG A 438 -9.68 2.56 15.23
N ALA A 439 -10.62 3.33 15.77
CA ALA A 439 -11.47 2.90 16.88
C ALA A 439 -12.41 1.73 16.54
N ASN A 440 -12.70 1.49 15.26
CA ASN A 440 -13.51 0.37 14.80
C ASN A 440 -12.69 -0.90 14.56
N ILE A 441 -11.36 -0.81 14.47
CA ILE A 441 -10.50 -1.96 14.19
C ILE A 441 -10.21 -2.66 15.52
N ALA A 442 -10.99 -3.69 15.83
CA ALA A 442 -10.92 -4.42 17.09
C ALA A 442 -9.71 -5.35 17.14
N ARG A 443 -9.38 -6.01 16.02
CA ARG A 443 -8.25 -6.95 15.87
C ARG A 443 -7.66 -6.89 14.48
N VAL A 444 -6.36 -7.15 14.39
CA VAL A 444 -5.63 -7.26 13.14
C VAL A 444 -4.80 -8.53 13.15
N TRP A 445 -4.92 -9.31 12.08
CA TRP A 445 -4.09 -10.48 11.82
C TRP A 445 -3.22 -10.25 10.60
N VAL A 446 -1.98 -10.73 10.67
CA VAL A 446 -1.07 -10.85 9.53
C VAL A 446 -0.60 -12.28 9.48
N SER A 447 -0.89 -13.00 8.39
CA SER A 447 -0.60 -14.41 8.20
C SER A 447 -1.12 -15.25 9.37
N GLY A 448 -2.31 -14.94 9.89
CA GLY A 448 -2.91 -15.64 11.03
C GLY A 448 -2.30 -15.35 12.41
N ARG A 449 -1.30 -14.47 12.55
CA ARG A 449 -0.85 -13.98 13.88
C ARG A 449 -1.62 -12.72 14.19
N MET A 450 -2.25 -12.65 15.36
CA MET A 450 -2.81 -11.41 15.86
C MET A 450 -1.67 -10.45 16.22
N VAL A 451 -1.64 -9.27 15.59
CA VAL A 451 -0.55 -8.28 15.72
C VAL A 451 -1.00 -6.95 16.33
N ALA A 452 -2.31 -6.68 16.34
CA ALA A 452 -2.88 -5.53 17.03
C ALA A 452 -4.31 -5.83 17.51
N GLY A 453 -4.76 -5.09 18.53
CA GLY A 453 -6.10 -5.22 19.12
C GLY A 453 -6.18 -6.14 20.34
N GLN A 454 -7.40 -6.35 20.86
CA GLN A 454 -7.72 -7.23 21.99
C GLN A 454 -8.76 -8.28 21.60
#